data_AF-A0A1H3FKK9-F1
#
_entry.id   AF-A0A1H3FKK9-F1
#
_cell.length_a   1.000
_cell.length_b   1.000
_cell.length_c   1.000
_cell.angle_alpha   90.00
_cell.angle_beta   90.00
_cell.angle_gamma   90.00
#
_symmetry.space_group_name_H-M   'P 1'
#
loop_
_entity.id
_entity.type
_entity.pdbx_description
1 polymer ?
#
loop_
_entity_poly.entity_id
_entity_poly.type
_entity_poly.pdbx_seq_one_letter_code
_entity_poly.pdbx_strand_id
1 'polypeptide(L)'
;MRFNKDQAQGMVGENHAKFFPTHREGNDTPVVMQVSMSLPVSLEDIEAVLWIAVNGGMTLDERELGDDAFAHEMVLETFLHEGSNRVYEARLDIEEIKPGGGDWALLMMVRKRVRELYGRPSVPTPRRELAGA
;
A
#
# COMPACT_ATOMS: atom_id res chain seq x y z
N MET A 1 -12.45 22.82 -33.75
CA MET A 1 -11.83 21.90 -32.77
C MET A 1 -12.62 21.91 -31.47
N ARG A 2 -13.15 20.75 -31.03
CA ARG A 2 -13.63 20.58 -29.65
C ARG A 2 -12.43 20.19 -28.79
N PHE A 3 -11.92 21.11 -27.98
CA PHE A 3 -10.89 20.79 -27.01
C PHE A 3 -11.53 20.03 -25.85
N ASN A 4 -11.00 18.85 -25.53
CA ASN A 4 -11.39 18.14 -24.32
C ASN A 4 -10.93 18.99 -23.12
N LYS A 5 -11.86 19.37 -22.24
CA LYS A 5 -11.57 20.26 -21.09
C LYS A 5 -11.11 19.50 -19.86
N ASP A 6 -11.09 18.18 -19.93
CA ASP A 6 -10.75 17.31 -18.82
C ASP A 6 -9.24 17.40 -18.54
N GLN A 7 -8.89 18.12 -17.47
CA GLN A 7 -7.53 18.26 -16.97
C GLN A 7 -7.13 16.99 -16.23
N ALA A 8 -6.04 16.36 -16.66
CA ALA A 8 -5.32 15.40 -15.83
C ALA A 8 -4.20 16.15 -15.08
N GLN A 9 -3.92 15.73 -13.86
CA GLN A 9 -2.88 16.33 -13.03
C GLN A 9 -1.96 15.23 -12.53
N GLY A 10 -0.66 15.49 -12.53
CA GLY A 10 0.38 14.62 -12.02
C GLY A 10 1.43 15.46 -11.29
N MET A 11 2.22 14.81 -10.44
CA MET A 11 3.18 15.49 -9.58
C MET A 11 4.47 14.68 -9.53
N VAL A 12 5.61 15.37 -9.65
CA VAL A 12 6.95 14.76 -9.60
C VAL A 12 7.83 15.59 -8.67
N GLY A 13 8.08 15.07 -7.46
CA GLY A 13 8.71 15.86 -6.40
C GLY A 13 7.84 17.06 -6.03
N GLU A 14 8.42 18.27 -6.02
CA GLU A 14 7.70 19.51 -5.65
C GLU A 14 6.95 20.19 -6.80
N ASN A 15 6.97 19.60 -8.01
CA ASN A 15 6.46 20.27 -9.20
C ASN A 15 5.07 19.74 -9.61
N HIS A 16 4.11 20.65 -9.70
CA HIS A 16 2.78 20.38 -10.26
C HIS A 16 2.84 20.32 -11.79
N ALA A 17 2.41 19.20 -12.37
CA ALA A 17 2.21 19.03 -13.81
C ALA A 17 0.72 18.87 -14.11
N LYS A 18 0.11 19.89 -14.71
CA LYS A 18 -1.21 19.71 -15.34
C LYS A 18 -0.97 19.31 -16.78
N PHE A 19 -1.62 18.24 -17.24
CA PHE A 19 -1.58 17.84 -18.63
C PHE A 19 -2.98 17.57 -19.14
N PHE A 20 -3.22 17.95 -20.38
CA PHE A 20 -4.44 17.59 -21.07
C PHE A 20 -4.08 16.40 -21.95
N PRO A 21 -4.67 15.22 -21.74
CA PRO A 21 -4.52 14.13 -22.69
C PRO A 21 -5.22 14.58 -24.00
N THR A 22 -4.44 14.94 -25.02
CA THR A 22 -4.95 15.41 -26.33
C THR A 22 -4.51 14.50 -27.47
N HIS A 23 -5.41 14.27 -28.42
CA HIS A 23 -5.12 13.57 -29.67
C HIS A 23 -4.50 14.51 -30.72
N ARG A 24 -3.78 13.96 -31.71
CA ARG A 24 -3.61 14.65 -33.01
C ARG A 24 -4.97 14.74 -33.71
N GLU A 25 -5.21 15.84 -34.43
CA GLU A 25 -6.47 16.04 -35.18
C GLU A 25 -6.72 14.87 -36.15
N GLY A 26 -7.94 14.32 -36.14
CA GLY A 26 -8.34 13.17 -36.98
C GLY A 26 -7.93 11.78 -36.47
N ASN A 27 -7.60 11.62 -35.18
CA ASN A 27 -7.32 10.32 -34.59
C ASN A 27 -8.50 9.82 -33.72
N ASP A 28 -9.28 8.88 -34.25
CA ASP A 28 -10.46 8.29 -33.60
C ASP A 28 -10.14 7.10 -32.67
N THR A 29 -8.85 6.86 -32.37
CA THR A 29 -8.41 5.72 -31.54
C THR A 29 -8.49 6.07 -30.04
N PRO A 30 -9.02 5.22 -29.15
CA PRO A 30 -9.10 5.51 -27.71
C PRO A 30 -7.72 5.74 -27.07
N VAL A 31 -7.62 6.74 -26.18
CA VAL A 31 -6.40 6.97 -25.38
C VAL A 31 -6.35 5.94 -24.27
N VAL A 32 -5.37 5.04 -24.35
CA VAL A 32 -5.00 4.18 -23.24
C VAL A 32 -3.85 4.87 -22.52
N MET A 33 -4.10 5.37 -21.31
CA MET A 33 -3.05 5.88 -20.43
C MET A 33 -2.67 4.81 -19.44
N GLN A 34 -1.42 4.36 -19.50
CA GLN A 34 -0.85 3.42 -18.54
C GLN A 34 0.10 4.19 -17.64
N VAL A 35 -0.21 4.24 -16.34
CA VAL A 35 0.67 4.81 -15.31
C VAL A 35 1.31 3.64 -14.57
N SER A 36 2.63 3.56 -14.62
CA SER A 36 3.43 2.62 -13.84
C SER A 36 4.18 3.41 -12.78
N MET A 37 3.97 3.07 -11.51
CA MET A 37 4.62 3.72 -10.38
C MET A 37 5.32 2.66 -9.53
N SER A 38 6.57 2.94 -9.15
CA SER A 38 7.36 2.12 -8.24
C SER A 38 7.65 2.92 -6.99
N LEU A 39 7.11 2.48 -5.86
CA LEU A 39 7.34 3.10 -4.56
C LEU A 39 8.06 2.10 -3.66
N PRO A 40 9.16 2.49 -3.00
CA PRO A 40 9.70 1.69 -1.90
C PRO A 40 8.73 1.80 -0.72
N VAL A 41 8.19 0.67 -0.27
CA VAL A 41 7.26 0.60 0.84
C VAL A 41 7.86 -0.30 1.93
N SER A 42 7.88 0.17 3.18
CA SER A 42 8.34 -0.64 4.31
C SER A 42 7.22 -1.55 4.82
N LEU A 43 7.56 -2.60 5.58
CA LEU A 43 6.54 -3.43 6.24
C LEU A 43 5.68 -2.61 7.20
N GLU A 44 6.25 -1.58 7.84
CA GLU A 44 5.54 -0.68 8.75
C GLU A 44 4.48 0.16 8.01
N ASP A 45 4.77 0.58 6.78
CA ASP A 45 3.79 1.29 5.95
C ASP A 45 2.65 0.34 5.53
N ILE A 46 2.97 -0.93 5.23
CA ILE A 46 1.95 -1.95 4.91
C ILE A 46 1.11 -2.30 6.15
N GLU A 47 1.73 -2.36 7.34
CA GLU A 47 1.01 -2.52 8.62
C GLU A 47 0.00 -1.38 8.83
N ALA A 48 0.41 -0.14 8.60
CA ALA A 48 -0.47 1.02 8.70
C ALA A 48 -1.61 0.99 7.68
N VAL A 49 -1.33 0.55 6.46
CA VAL A 49 -2.35 0.39 5.42
C VAL A 49 -3.40 -0.65 5.78
N LEU A 50 -2.98 -1.85 6.20
CA LEU A 50 -3.92 -2.88 6.65
C LEU A 50 -4.66 -2.47 7.93
N TRP A 51 -4.01 -1.72 8.82
CA TRP A 51 -4.67 -1.15 9.99
C TRP A 51 -5.79 -0.17 9.62
N ILE A 52 -5.59 0.69 8.62
CA ILE A 52 -6.64 1.58 8.09
C ILE A 52 -7.81 0.76 7.56
N ALA A 53 -7.55 -0.25 6.72
CA ALA A 53 -8.59 -1.08 6.13
C ALA A 53 -9.44 -1.79 7.21
N VAL A 54 -8.78 -2.35 8.22
CA VAL A 54 -9.47 -3.04 9.32
C VAL A 54 -10.28 -2.07 10.18
N ASN A 55 -9.76 -0.90 10.51
CA ASN A 55 -10.54 0.12 11.25
C ASN A 55 -11.65 0.75 10.40
N GLY A 56 -11.55 0.68 9.08
CA GLY A 56 -12.62 1.00 8.14
C GLY A 56 -13.74 -0.04 8.10
N GLY A 57 -13.59 -1.16 8.82
CA GLY A 57 -14.61 -2.20 8.98
C GLY A 57 -14.28 -3.53 8.32
N MET A 58 -13.13 -3.66 7.65
CA MET A 58 -12.71 -4.94 7.08
C MET A 58 -12.23 -5.91 8.17
N THR A 59 -12.37 -7.19 7.89
CA THR A 59 -11.98 -8.29 8.75
C THR A 59 -10.77 -9.03 8.17
N LEU A 60 -10.05 -9.73 9.05
CA LEU A 60 -8.90 -10.57 8.69
C LEU A 60 -9.31 -12.03 8.39
N ASP A 61 -10.59 -12.28 8.08
CA ASP A 61 -11.06 -13.61 7.74
C ASP A 61 -10.82 -13.96 6.27
N GLU A 62 -10.90 -15.26 5.93
CA GLU A 62 -10.60 -15.79 4.58
C GLU A 62 -11.51 -15.27 3.47
N ARG A 63 -12.64 -14.61 3.80
CA ARG A 63 -13.53 -14.01 2.80
C ARG A 63 -13.14 -12.57 2.46
N GLU A 64 -12.26 -11.98 3.27
CA GLU A 64 -11.76 -10.62 3.12
C GLU A 64 -10.22 -10.64 3.20
N LEU A 65 -9.61 -9.93 4.15
CA LEU A 65 -8.16 -9.70 4.18
C LEU A 65 -7.35 -10.96 4.55
N GLY A 66 -8.01 -12.06 4.91
CA GLY A 66 -7.41 -13.38 5.05
C GLY A 66 -7.16 -14.10 3.73
N ASP A 67 -7.78 -13.68 2.62
CA ASP A 67 -7.40 -14.11 1.27
C ASP A 67 -6.19 -13.31 0.76
N ASP A 68 -5.19 -13.99 0.20
CA ASP A 68 -3.92 -13.35 -0.18
C ASP A 68 -4.10 -12.40 -1.36
N ALA A 69 -4.87 -12.80 -2.37
CA ALA A 69 -5.09 -12.00 -3.56
C ALA A 69 -5.88 -10.73 -3.23
N PHE A 70 -6.97 -10.87 -2.50
CA PHE A 70 -7.78 -9.75 -2.06
C PHE A 70 -7.01 -8.82 -1.12
N ALA A 71 -6.21 -9.35 -0.20
CA ALA A 71 -5.36 -8.53 0.67
C ALA A 71 -4.34 -7.69 -0.14
N HIS A 72 -3.74 -8.25 -1.20
CA HIS A 72 -2.83 -7.50 -2.08
C HIS A 72 -3.56 -6.38 -2.84
N GLU A 73 -4.76 -6.65 -3.36
CA GLU A 73 -5.60 -5.64 -4.01
C GLU A 73 -5.94 -4.52 -3.03
N MET A 74 -6.38 -4.87 -1.82
CA MET A 74 -6.75 -3.89 -0.81
C MET A 74 -5.58 -3.07 -0.31
N VAL A 75 -4.37 -3.64 -0.20
CA VAL A 75 -3.16 -2.86 0.13
C VAL A 75 -2.91 -1.79 -0.93
N LEU A 76 -2.99 -2.13 -2.21
CA LEU A 76 -2.79 -1.18 -3.30
C LEU A 76 -3.91 -0.13 -3.34
N GLU A 77 -5.17 -0.57 -3.26
CA GLU A 77 -6.34 0.31 -3.28
C GLU A 77 -6.29 1.30 -2.12
N THR A 78 -6.01 0.84 -0.91
CA THR A 78 -5.90 1.69 0.28
C THR A 78 -4.73 2.67 0.16
N PHE A 79 -3.57 2.24 -0.37
CA PHE A 79 -2.45 3.15 -0.64
C PHE A 79 -2.82 4.28 -1.61
N LEU A 80 -3.54 3.94 -2.69
CA LEU A 80 -3.98 4.91 -3.69
C LEU A 80 -5.09 5.83 -3.19
N HIS A 81 -6.00 5.29 -2.38
CA HIS A 81 -7.13 6.03 -1.82
C HIS A 81 -6.70 7.01 -0.74
N GLU A 82 -5.90 6.55 0.21
CA GLU A 82 -5.53 7.32 1.41
C GLU A 82 -4.31 8.22 1.19
N GLY A 83 -3.39 7.80 0.31
CA GLY A 83 -2.13 8.51 0.05
C GLY A 83 -1.14 8.47 1.23
N SER A 84 0.05 9.03 1.02
CA SER A 84 1.17 8.88 1.97
C SER A 84 0.95 9.54 3.34
N ASN A 85 0.23 10.66 3.40
CA ASN A 85 0.05 11.40 4.65
C ASN A 85 -0.82 10.63 5.64
N ARG A 86 -1.92 10.04 5.17
CA ARG A 86 -2.81 9.26 6.05
C ARG A 86 -2.14 7.98 6.52
N VAL A 87 -1.35 7.33 5.67
CA VAL A 87 -0.52 6.17 6.06
C VAL A 87 0.48 6.57 7.14
N TYR A 88 1.13 7.72 7.02
CA TYR A 88 2.02 8.25 8.06
C TYR A 88 1.29 8.51 9.39
N GLU A 89 0.11 9.14 9.35
CA GLU A 89 -0.71 9.36 10.55
C GLU A 89 -1.12 8.03 11.21
N ALA A 90 -1.54 7.04 10.42
CA ALA A 90 -1.88 5.72 10.94
C ALA A 90 -0.69 5.02 11.62
N ARG A 91 0.55 5.27 11.16
CA ARG A 91 1.75 4.79 11.86
C ARG A 91 1.89 5.42 13.24
N LEU A 92 1.65 6.73 13.35
CA LEU A 92 1.67 7.43 14.65
C LEU A 92 0.56 6.89 15.57
N ASP A 93 -0.65 6.68 15.04
CA ASP A 93 -1.76 6.08 15.80
C ASP A 93 -1.37 4.69 16.35
N ILE A 94 -0.71 3.86 15.53
CA ILE A 94 -0.23 2.53 15.91
C ILE A 94 0.80 2.59 17.04
N GLU A 95 1.69 3.58 17.05
CA GLU A 95 2.71 3.76 18.07
C GLU A 95 2.10 4.08 19.45
N GLU A 96 0.92 4.68 19.49
CA GLU A 96 0.21 5.01 20.73
C GLU A 96 -0.56 3.82 21.35
N ILE A 97 -0.74 2.73 20.60
CA ILE A 97 -1.51 1.55 21.04
C ILE A 97 -0.76 0.83 22.17
N LYS A 98 -1.35 0.86 23.36
CA LYS A 98 -0.78 0.21 24.55
C LYS A 98 -1.05 -1.30 24.59
N PRO A 99 -0.08 -2.11 25.06
CA PRO A 99 -0.27 -3.54 25.24
C PRO A 99 -1.45 -3.90 26.14
N GLY A 100 -2.13 -5.00 25.78
CA GLY A 100 -3.16 -5.63 26.62
C GLY A 100 -4.61 -5.24 26.31
N GLY A 101 -4.86 -4.31 25.39
CA GLY A 101 -6.20 -3.93 24.92
C GLY A 101 -6.67 -4.67 23.67
N GLY A 102 -7.93 -4.45 23.28
CA GLY A 102 -8.52 -4.99 22.04
C GLY A 102 -7.79 -4.51 20.79
N ASP A 103 -7.52 -3.21 20.71
CA ASP A 103 -6.77 -2.61 19.58
C ASP A 103 -5.36 -3.18 19.47
N TRP A 104 -4.71 -3.47 20.62
CA TRP A 104 -3.41 -4.14 20.62
C TRP A 104 -3.49 -5.57 20.08
N ALA A 105 -4.51 -6.34 20.47
CA ALA A 105 -4.72 -7.68 19.94
C ALA A 105 -4.95 -7.65 18.43
N LEU A 106 -5.78 -6.72 17.95
CA LEU A 106 -6.05 -6.51 16.53
C LEU A 106 -4.80 -6.11 15.75
N LEU A 107 -4.01 -5.17 16.29
CA LEU A 107 -2.74 -4.76 15.70
C LEU A 107 -1.77 -5.95 15.58
N MET A 108 -1.70 -6.82 16.60
CA MET A 108 -0.87 -8.02 16.53
C MET A 108 -1.33 -8.99 15.44
N MET A 109 -2.64 -9.10 15.19
CA MET A 109 -3.18 -9.89 14.08
C MET A 109 -2.81 -9.28 12.73
N VAL A 110 -2.93 -7.95 12.58
CA VAL A 110 -2.50 -7.22 11.36
C VAL A 110 -1.02 -7.46 11.10
N ARG A 111 -0.16 -7.27 12.11
CA ARG A 111 1.29 -7.50 11.99
C ARG A 111 1.64 -8.93 11.60
N LYS A 112 0.91 -9.91 12.12
CA LYS A 112 1.06 -11.30 11.73
C LYS A 112 0.73 -11.47 10.25
N ARG A 113 -0.41 -10.93 9.80
CA ARG A 113 -0.85 -11.02 8.40
C ARG A 113 0.13 -10.36 7.44
N VAL A 114 0.65 -9.18 7.76
CA VAL A 114 1.68 -8.50 6.96
C VAL A 114 2.94 -9.34 6.82
N ARG A 115 3.38 -9.97 7.91
CA ARG A 115 4.55 -10.86 7.88
C ARG A 115 4.32 -12.10 7.04
N GLU A 116 3.12 -12.65 7.03
CA GLU A 116 2.77 -13.80 6.18
C GLU A 116 2.78 -13.41 4.69
N LEU A 117 2.25 -12.24 4.34
CA LEU A 117 2.16 -11.77 2.95
C LEU A 117 3.50 -11.27 2.39
N TYR A 118 4.27 -10.54 3.19
CA TYR A 118 5.41 -9.74 2.70
C TYR A 118 6.70 -9.93 3.50
N GLY A 119 6.64 -10.69 4.60
CA GLY A 119 7.83 -11.06 5.34
C GLY A 119 8.77 -11.87 4.45
N ARG A 120 10.07 -11.56 4.49
CA ARG A 120 11.05 -12.40 3.80
C ARG A 120 11.07 -13.77 4.49
N PRO A 121 11.04 -14.89 3.73
CA PRO A 121 11.49 -16.15 4.29
C PRO A 121 12.89 -15.90 4.83
N SER A 122 13.14 -16.21 6.11
CA SER A 122 14.44 -16.03 6.73
C SER A 122 15.50 -16.65 5.81
N VAL A 123 16.35 -15.81 5.21
CA VAL A 123 17.61 -16.31 4.65
C VAL A 123 18.29 -17.04 5.80
N PRO A 124 18.58 -18.35 5.70
CA PRO A 124 19.17 -19.08 6.80
C PRO A 124 20.44 -18.35 7.21
N THR A 125 20.52 -17.88 8.46
CA THR A 125 21.77 -17.39 9.01
C THR A 125 22.78 -18.53 8.84
N PRO A 126 23.91 -18.34 8.13
CA PRO A 126 24.92 -19.37 8.06
C PRO A 126 25.27 -19.73 9.49
N ARG A 127 24.99 -20.98 9.88
CA ARG A 127 25.40 -21.51 11.17
C ARG A 127 26.91 -21.39 11.14
N ARG A 128 27.46 -20.37 11.81
CA ARG A 128 28.89 -20.29 12.03
C ARG A 128 29.19 -21.53 12.85
N GLU A 129 29.79 -22.53 12.20
CA GLU A 129 30.32 -23.69 12.89
C GLU A 129 31.30 -23.14 13.92
N LEU A 130 30.85 -23.04 15.16
CA LEU A 130 31.74 -23.18 16.31
C LEU A 130 32.07 -24.68 16.39
N ALA A 131 32.85 -25.14 15.41
CA ALA A 131 33.57 -26.39 15.46
C ALA A 131 35.04 -26.00 15.48
N GLY A 132 35.72 -26.35 16.56
CA GLY A 132 37.10 -25.97 16.81
C GLY A 132 38.08 -26.49 15.76
N ALA A 133 39.15 -25.71 15.61
CA ALA A 133 40.49 -26.14 15.29
C ALA A 133 41.45 -25.12 15.94
#